data_AF-A0A0K8RCC9-F1
#
_entry.id   AF-A0A0K8RCC9-F1
#
_cell.length_a   1.000
_cell.length_b   1.000
_cell.length_c   1.000
_cell.angle_alpha   90.00
_cell.angle_beta   90.00
_cell.angle_gamma   90.00
#
_symmetry.space_group_name_H-M   'P 1'
#
loop_
_entity.id
_entity.type
_entity.pdbx_description
1 polymer ?
#
loop_
_entity_poly.entity_id
_entity_poly.type
_entity_poly.pdbx_seq_one_letter_code
_entity_poly.pdbx_strand_id
1 'polypeptide(L)'
;MIRMMILPMSVVLLATSDYIHGASELDKNDEKKSLEKRNRGTKDKQKSPNTTTPCSTGLQSYMKTMCMGLKLEFLERSDCTFTCKGVNSAGQNQTTRLKLMDGLPCGSCKECCDGTCALVHFTSLYPPTLKSCAK
;
A
#
# COMPACT_ATOMS: atom_id res chain seq x y z
N MET A 1 35.51 -50.18 -17.51
CA MET A 1 34.40 -51.02 -18.04
C MET A 1 33.11 -50.50 -17.44
N ILE A 2 32.39 -49.68 -18.20
CA ILE A 2 31.13 -49.05 -17.79
C ILE A 2 30.00 -50.01 -18.20
N ARG A 3 29.12 -50.38 -17.28
CA ARG A 3 27.90 -51.12 -17.59
C ARG A 3 26.70 -50.17 -17.58
N MET A 4 26.14 -49.96 -18.77
CA MET A 4 24.83 -49.37 -19.04
C MET A 4 23.73 -50.41 -18.77
N MET A 5 22.67 -50.03 -18.05
CA MET A 5 21.29 -50.54 -18.18
C MET A 5 20.37 -49.41 -17.66
N ILE A 6 19.77 -48.60 -18.54
CA ILE A 6 18.44 -48.75 -19.16
C ILE A 6 17.30 -48.74 -18.12
N LEU A 7 16.51 -47.66 -18.17
CA LEU A 7 15.29 -47.34 -17.41
C LEU A 7 14.11 -48.29 -17.69
N PRO A 8 13.09 -48.26 -16.81
CA PRO A 8 11.71 -48.20 -17.28
C PRO A 8 10.92 -47.03 -16.69
N MET A 9 9.92 -46.67 -17.48
CA MET A 9 9.04 -45.50 -17.47
C MET A 9 7.93 -45.55 -16.40
N SER A 10 7.55 -44.35 -15.95
CA SER A 10 6.18 -43.89 -15.65
C SER A 10 5.32 -44.60 -14.60
N VAL A 11 4.93 -43.85 -13.55
CA VAL A 11 3.50 -43.74 -13.18
C VAL A 11 3.19 -42.28 -12.81
N VAL A 12 2.32 -41.67 -13.60
CA VAL A 12 1.66 -40.39 -13.34
C VAL A 12 0.54 -40.65 -12.32
N LEU A 13 0.61 -40.03 -11.15
CA LEU A 13 -0.52 -39.98 -10.21
C LEU A 13 -1.21 -38.62 -10.36
N LEU A 14 -2.28 -38.61 -11.15
CA LEU A 14 -3.30 -37.57 -11.15
C LEU A 14 -4.11 -37.73 -9.85
N ALA A 15 -3.94 -36.82 -8.90
CA ALA A 15 -4.85 -36.70 -7.77
C ALA A 15 -6.16 -36.10 -8.27
N THR A 16 -7.23 -36.90 -8.22
CA THR A 16 -8.60 -36.46 -8.50
C THR A 16 -9.06 -35.52 -7.39
N SER A 17 -9.64 -34.39 -7.81
CA SER A 17 -10.33 -33.42 -6.97
C SER A 17 -11.56 -34.06 -6.35
N ASP A 18 -11.51 -34.43 -5.07
CA ASP A 18 -12.71 -34.83 -4.34
C ASP A 18 -13.64 -33.64 -4.14
N TYR A 19 -14.87 -33.90 -4.55
CA TYR A 19 -16.00 -32.99 -4.53
C TYR A 19 -16.42 -32.65 -3.10
N ILE A 20 -16.93 -31.43 -2.98
CA ILE A 20 -17.69 -30.92 -1.85
C ILE A 20 -18.82 -31.87 -1.50
N HIS A 21 -18.90 -32.32 -0.23
CA HIS A 21 -20.18 -32.57 0.43
C HIS A 21 -20.04 -32.26 1.92
N GLY A 22 -20.88 -31.35 2.39
CA GLY A 22 -20.91 -30.88 3.76
C GLY A 22 -21.75 -31.76 4.69
N ALA A 23 -21.59 -31.47 5.99
CA ALA A 23 -22.45 -31.80 7.12
C ALA A 23 -22.65 -33.31 7.40
N SER A 24 -22.57 -33.84 8.61
CA SER A 24 -22.37 -33.30 9.96
C SER A 24 -22.49 -34.53 10.87
N GLU A 25 -21.57 -34.77 11.81
CA GLU A 25 -21.98 -35.39 13.09
C GLU A 25 -20.97 -35.12 14.20
N LEU A 26 -21.53 -35.03 15.41
CA LEU A 26 -20.94 -34.51 16.62
C LEU A 26 -19.79 -35.38 17.15
N ASP A 27 -18.74 -34.72 17.64
CA ASP A 27 -18.27 -35.03 18.99
C ASP A 27 -17.75 -33.77 19.67
N LYS A 28 -18.15 -33.61 20.94
CA LYS A 28 -17.90 -32.45 21.78
C LYS A 28 -16.52 -32.59 22.39
N ASN A 29 -15.64 -31.59 22.24
CA ASN A 29 -14.69 -31.17 23.28
C ASN A 29 -14.09 -29.79 22.94
N ASP A 30 -14.00 -28.97 23.98
CA ASP A 30 -13.14 -27.79 24.16
C ASP A 30 -13.54 -26.42 23.57
N GLU A 31 -14.33 -25.73 24.40
CA GLU A 31 -14.23 -24.32 24.82
C GLU A 31 -13.09 -23.45 24.24
N LYS A 32 -13.41 -22.63 23.23
CA LYS A 32 -13.10 -21.18 23.09
C LYS A 32 -13.13 -20.75 21.62
N LYS A 33 -14.32 -20.53 21.07
CA LYS A 33 -14.44 -19.69 19.86
C LYS A 33 -15.83 -19.07 19.73
N SER A 34 -16.20 -18.25 20.71
CA SER A 34 -17.39 -17.41 20.62
C SER A 34 -17.07 -15.96 21.00
N LEU A 35 -16.11 -15.36 20.30
CA LEU A 35 -16.06 -13.91 20.02
C LEU A 35 -14.98 -13.58 18.97
N GLU A 36 -14.88 -14.38 17.90
CA GLU A 36 -14.02 -14.04 16.75
C GLU A 36 -14.64 -14.52 15.43
N LYS A 37 -15.90 -14.12 15.18
CA LYS A 37 -16.59 -14.32 13.90
C LYS A 37 -17.43 -13.08 13.51
N ARG A 38 -16.88 -11.87 13.69
CA ARG A 38 -17.50 -10.64 13.15
C ARG A 38 -16.54 -9.68 12.43
N ASN A 39 -15.30 -10.09 12.16
CA ASN A 39 -14.36 -9.33 11.31
C ASN A 39 -13.76 -10.23 10.21
N ARG A 40 -14.60 -10.65 9.27
CA ARG A 40 -14.19 -11.07 7.92
C ARG A 40 -15.01 -10.28 6.92
N GLY A 41 -14.73 -8.97 6.88
CA GLY A 41 -15.02 -8.09 5.76
C GLY A 41 -13.70 -7.61 5.20
N THR A 42 -13.40 -8.00 3.96
CA THR A 42 -12.45 -7.35 3.04
C THR A 42 -11.07 -6.99 3.59
N LYS A 43 -10.19 -8.00 3.70
CA LYS A 43 -8.74 -7.81 3.50
C LYS A 43 -8.41 -7.94 2.01
N ASP A 44 -9.01 -7.10 1.19
CA ASP A 44 -8.40 -6.72 -0.08
C ASP A 44 -7.41 -5.60 0.22
N LYS A 45 -6.32 -5.94 0.90
CA LYS A 45 -5.10 -5.17 0.71
C LYS A 45 -4.60 -5.60 -0.65
N GLN A 46 -5.22 -5.08 -1.69
CA GLN A 46 -4.73 -5.21 -3.04
C GLN A 46 -3.34 -4.61 -3.02
N LYS A 47 -2.33 -5.50 -2.96
CA LYS A 47 -0.97 -5.14 -3.32
C LYS A 47 -1.05 -4.88 -4.81
N SER A 48 -1.41 -3.64 -5.14
CA SER A 48 -1.32 -3.09 -6.48
C SER A 48 0.07 -3.44 -7.01
N PRO A 49 0.18 -3.95 -8.25
CA PRO A 49 1.47 -4.17 -8.87
C PRO A 49 2.29 -2.89 -8.70
N ASN A 50 3.44 -3.03 -8.07
CA ASN A 50 4.38 -1.98 -7.75
C ASN A 50 5.05 -1.46 -9.02
N THR A 51 4.27 -0.77 -9.84
CA THR A 51 4.79 0.15 -10.85
C THR A 51 5.28 1.40 -10.12
N THR A 52 6.43 1.26 -9.45
CA THR A 52 7.15 2.37 -8.83
C THR A 52 7.57 3.33 -9.95
N THR A 53 6.81 4.40 -10.14
CA THR A 53 7.14 5.44 -11.11
C THR A 53 8.25 6.34 -10.55
N PRO A 54 9.09 6.95 -11.41
CA PRO A 54 10.06 7.95 -10.98
C PRO A 54 9.43 9.07 -10.12
N CYS A 55 8.18 9.45 -10.41
CA CYS A 55 7.42 10.40 -9.61
C CYS A 55 7.14 9.88 -8.18
N SER A 56 6.67 8.63 -8.04
CA SER A 56 6.40 8.03 -6.73
C SER A 56 7.68 7.91 -5.88
N THR A 57 8.81 7.55 -6.49
CA THR A 57 10.12 7.51 -5.83
C THR A 57 10.58 8.91 -5.42
N GLY A 58 10.51 9.88 -6.34
CA GLY A 58 10.92 11.26 -6.07
C GLY A 58 10.13 11.91 -4.93
N LEU A 59 8.81 11.71 -4.93
CA LEU A 59 7.93 12.25 -3.90
C LEU A 59 8.19 11.60 -2.53
N GLN A 60 8.42 10.29 -2.48
CA GLN A 60 8.79 9.62 -1.24
C GLN A 60 10.16 10.09 -0.72
N SER A 61 11.16 10.25 -1.60
CA SER A 61 12.48 10.75 -1.24
C SER A 61 12.40 12.16 -0.67
N TYR A 62 11.63 13.05 -1.30
CA TYR A 62 11.36 14.39 -0.80
C TYR A 62 10.86 14.38 0.65
N MET A 63 9.84 13.54 0.93
CA MET A 63 9.25 13.46 2.27
C MET A 63 10.23 12.92 3.32
N LYS A 64 11.03 11.92 2.95
CA LYS A 64 12.10 11.38 3.81
C LYS A 64 13.14 12.46 4.13
N THR A 65 13.59 13.21 3.12
CA THR A 65 14.54 14.31 3.29
C THR A 65 13.98 15.40 4.21
N MET A 66 12.70 15.75 4.06
CA MET A 66 12.02 16.71 4.94
C MET A 66 11.98 16.22 6.39
N CYS A 67 11.61 14.95 6.63
CA CYS A 67 11.60 14.38 7.98
C CYS A 67 13.01 14.32 8.60
N MET A 68 14.02 13.94 7.81
CA MET A 68 15.42 13.94 8.26
C MET A 68 15.90 15.33 8.72
N GLY A 69 15.47 16.40 8.03
CA GLY A 69 15.76 17.77 8.46
C GLY A 69 15.21 18.11 9.85
N LEU A 70 14.16 17.42 10.29
CA LEU A 70 13.58 17.52 11.62
C LEU A 70 14.13 16.50 12.63
N LYS A 71 15.10 15.66 12.22
CA LYS A 71 15.58 14.50 13.00
C LYS A 71 14.46 13.51 13.36
N LEU A 72 13.48 13.39 12.47
CA LEU A 72 12.36 12.45 12.58
C LEU A 72 12.40 11.48 11.39
N GLU A 73 11.76 10.33 11.52
CA GLU A 73 11.61 9.36 10.45
C GLU A 73 10.30 9.55 9.71
N PHE A 74 10.29 9.26 8.41
CA PHE A 74 9.05 9.24 7.64
C PHE A 74 8.19 8.04 8.03
N LEU A 75 6.94 8.29 8.43
CA LEU A 75 5.99 7.25 8.81
C LEU A 75 5.06 6.90 7.64
N GLU A 76 4.28 7.87 7.20
CA GLU A 76 3.27 7.66 6.17
C GLU A 76 2.87 8.94 5.46
N ARG A 77 2.20 8.77 4.32
CA ARG A 77 1.58 9.84 3.54
C ARG A 77 0.07 9.68 3.57
N SER A 78 -0.64 10.80 3.67
CA SER A 78 -2.08 10.92 3.42
C SER A 78 -2.31 12.11 2.51
N ASP A 79 -2.71 11.84 1.26
CA ASP A 79 -2.92 12.82 0.19
C ASP A 79 -1.79 13.87 0.09
N CYS A 80 -2.09 15.11 0.48
CA CYS A 80 -1.22 16.27 0.46
C CYS A 80 -0.55 16.56 1.80
N THR A 81 -0.50 15.57 2.66
CA THR A 81 0.16 15.64 3.97
C THR A 81 0.97 14.39 4.22
N PHE A 82 1.94 14.51 5.11
CA PHE A 82 2.75 13.39 5.54
C PHE A 82 3.19 13.52 6.97
N THR A 83 3.45 12.37 7.57
CA THR A 83 3.76 12.26 8.99
C THR A 83 5.21 11.87 9.16
N CYS A 84 5.93 12.66 9.95
CA CYS A 84 7.23 12.33 10.48
C CYS A 84 7.05 11.91 11.95
N LYS A 85 7.71 10.84 12.38
CA LYS A 85 7.66 10.33 13.75
C LYS A 85 9.08 10.08 14.26
N GLY A 86 9.31 10.33 15.54
CA GLY A 86 10.59 10.07 16.17
C GLY A 86 10.59 10.51 17.62
N VAL A 87 11.78 10.82 18.12
CA VAL A 87 11.99 11.29 19.49
C VAL A 87 12.64 12.66 19.42
N ASN A 88 12.11 13.62 20.16
CA ASN A 88 12.67 14.98 20.20
C ASN A 88 13.91 15.06 21.10
N SER A 89 14.56 16.23 21.14
CA SER A 89 15.75 16.43 21.99
C SER A 89 15.48 16.29 23.50
N ALA A 90 14.22 16.30 23.94
CA ALA A 90 13.83 16.05 25.32
C ALA A 90 13.53 14.56 25.61
N GLY A 91 13.76 13.66 24.65
CA GLY A 91 13.48 12.23 24.81
C GLY A 91 12.00 11.85 24.71
N GLN A 92 11.13 12.76 24.26
CA GLN A 92 9.70 12.52 24.13
C GLN A 92 9.33 12.08 22.71
N ASN A 93 8.34 11.20 22.61
CA ASN A 93 7.76 10.82 21.33
C ASN A 93 7.17 12.06 20.64
N GLN A 94 7.65 12.35 19.43
CA GLN A 94 7.18 13.44 18.60
C GLN A 94 6.60 12.88 17.30
N THR A 95 5.41 13.37 16.95
CA THR A 95 4.79 13.14 15.66
C THR A 95 4.48 14.50 15.05
N THR A 96 5.02 14.76 13.86
CA THR A 96 4.86 16.02 13.14
C THR A 96 4.19 15.74 11.82
N ARG A 97 3.05 16.39 11.56
CA ARG A 97 2.36 16.33 10.26
C ARG A 97 2.72 17.55 9.43
N LEU A 98 3.26 17.32 8.24
CA LEU A 98 3.70 18.35 7.31
C LEU A 98 2.80 18.34 6.07
N LYS A 99 2.62 19.51 5.46
CA LYS A 99 1.95 19.66 4.17
C LYS A 99 2.94 19.43 3.04
N LEU A 100 2.50 18.79 1.96
CA LEU A 100 3.22 18.80 0.70
C LEU A 100 3.19 20.20 0.10
N MET A 101 4.25 20.55 -0.64
CA MET A 101 4.30 21.79 -1.41
C MET A 101 3.19 21.84 -2.45
N ASP A 102 2.72 23.06 -2.71
CA ASP A 102 1.71 23.31 -3.71
C ASP A 102 2.20 22.90 -5.11
N GLY A 103 1.29 22.38 -5.93
CA GLY A 103 1.59 21.86 -7.27
C GLY A 103 2.09 20.42 -7.31
N LEU A 104 2.38 19.79 -6.17
CA LEU A 104 2.78 18.38 -6.15
C LEU A 104 1.58 17.46 -6.50
N PRO A 105 1.80 16.40 -7.29
CA PRO A 105 0.71 15.52 -7.72
C PRO A 105 0.17 14.69 -6.55
N CYS A 106 -1.15 14.71 -6.38
CA CYS A 106 -1.87 13.90 -5.38
C CYS A 106 -2.91 12.96 -6.00
N GLY A 107 -3.08 13.00 -7.32
CA GLY A 107 -3.96 12.12 -8.07
C GLY A 107 -4.03 12.50 -9.54
N SER A 108 -4.89 11.81 -10.29
CA SER A 108 -5.15 12.13 -11.70
C SER A 108 -5.79 13.50 -11.82
N CYS A 109 -5.16 14.41 -12.59
CA CYS A 109 -5.61 15.79 -12.75
C CYS A 109 -5.83 16.53 -11.41
N LYS A 110 -5.01 16.19 -10.41
CA LYS A 110 -5.07 16.80 -9.08
C LYS A 110 -3.68 17.15 -8.56
N GLU A 111 -3.61 18.27 -7.87
CA GLU A 111 -2.40 18.77 -7.24
C GLU A 111 -2.66 19.15 -5.78
N CYS A 112 -1.60 19.22 -4.99
CA CYS A 112 -1.67 19.74 -3.64
C CYS A 112 -1.79 21.25 -3.65
N CYS A 113 -2.70 21.77 -2.82
CA CYS A 113 -2.91 23.19 -2.59
C CYS A 113 -3.24 23.40 -1.12
N ASP A 114 -2.40 24.14 -0.40
CA ASP A 114 -2.55 24.44 1.02
C ASP A 114 -2.74 23.17 1.89
N GLY A 115 -2.19 22.03 1.44
CA GLY A 115 -2.30 20.72 2.10
C GLY A 115 -3.55 19.92 1.76
N THR A 116 -4.35 20.36 0.78
CA THR A 116 -5.54 19.65 0.27
C THR A 116 -5.28 19.19 -1.17
N CYS A 117 -5.80 18.01 -1.53
CA CYS A 117 -5.73 17.54 -2.91
C CYS A 117 -6.86 18.17 -3.74
N ALA A 118 -6.51 19.14 -4.58
CA ALA A 118 -7.44 19.93 -5.38
C ALA A 118 -7.41 19.51 -6.86
N LEU A 119 -8.49 19.77 -7.59
CA LEU A 119 -8.52 19.59 -9.04
C LEU A 119 -7.67 20.69 -9.70
N VAL A 120 -6.90 20.32 -10.72
CA VAL A 120 -6.23 21.34 -11.55
C VAL A 120 -7.27 22.03 -12.43
N HIS A 121 -7.22 23.37 -12.50
CA HIS A 121 -8.13 24.16 -13.31
C HIS A 121 -7.48 24.58 -14.63
N PHE A 122 -8.15 24.31 -15.74
CA PHE A 122 -7.76 24.80 -17.07
C PHE A 122 -8.56 26.07 -17.40
N THR A 123 -7.85 27.16 -17.70
CA THR A 123 -8.46 28.46 -18.04
C THR A 123 -8.60 28.66 -19.55
N SER A 124 -7.83 27.92 -20.35
CA SER A 124 -8.01 27.77 -21.79
C SER A 124 -7.80 26.30 -22.14
N LEU A 125 -8.52 25.80 -23.14
CA LEU A 125 -8.36 24.45 -23.68
C LEU A 125 -7.33 24.44 -24.83
N TYR A 126 -7.11 25.58 -25.49
CA TYR A 126 -6.21 25.70 -26.65
C TYR A 126 -5.57 27.11 -26.70
N PRO A 127 -4.28 27.26 -26.35
CA PRO A 127 -3.44 26.27 -25.68
C PRO A 127 -3.89 26.01 -24.23
N PRO A 128 -3.68 24.80 -23.69
CA PRO A 128 -4.04 24.49 -22.31
C PRO A 128 -3.26 25.39 -21.35
N THR A 129 -3.99 26.19 -20.59
CA THR A 129 -3.40 27.08 -19.57
C THR A 129 -3.87 26.63 -18.20
N LEU A 130 -2.95 26.07 -17.41
CA LEU A 130 -3.25 25.52 -16.09
C LEU A 130 -3.10 26.62 -15.04
N LYS A 131 -4.16 26.85 -14.26
CA LYS A 131 -4.13 27.72 -13.09
C LYS A 131 -3.89 26.84 -11.86
N SER A 132 -2.63 26.76 -11.43
CA SER A 132 -2.25 25.99 -10.26
C SER A 132 -2.82 26.64 -8.99
N CYS A 133 -3.40 25.83 -8.11
CA CYS A 133 -4.03 26.26 -6.87
C CYS A 133 -4.98 27.44 -7.02
N ALA A 134 -5.80 27.37 -8.08
CA ALA A 134 -6.89 28.30 -8.29
C ALA A 134 -7.83 28.31 -7.06
N LYS A 135 -7.93 29.48 -6.42
CA LYS A 135 -8.98 29.81 -5.45
C LYS A 135 -10.16 30.44 -6.18
#